data_AF-A0A2E2PGV8-F1
#
_entry.id   AF-A0A2E2PGV8-F1
#
_cell.length_a   1.000
_cell.length_b   1.000
_cell.length_c   1.000
_cell.angle_alpha   90.00
_cell.angle_beta   90.00
_cell.angle_gamma   90.00
#
_symmetry.space_group_name_H-M   'P 1'
#
loop_
_entity.id
_entity.type
_entity.pdbx_description
1 polymer ?
#
loop_
_entity_poly.entity_id
_entity_poly.type
_entity_poly.pdbx_seq_one_letter_code
_entity_poly.pdbx_strand_id
1 'polypeptide(L)'
;MTMHLVRGMTSLNTKKRKSKSKLTLGKIARYEEQMRKHNKEMKRLGCPNLVMNIKEYIDYCHGNYKPKSKPVAVKTPWHESGVYRKEEQHVPSLNSGSSFAPCTKKEALQYTGKRRLVGIATMHKSNMVPIFADDDDKTGSKQATEIATMRRG
;
A
#
# COMPACT_ATOMS: atom_id res chain seq x y z
N MET A 1 56.31 54.36 20.73
CA MET A 1 54.98 54.52 21.34
C MET A 1 54.02 53.57 20.64
N THR A 2 53.57 52.50 21.29
CA THR A 2 52.68 51.49 20.68
C THR A 2 51.23 51.83 21.00
N MET A 3 50.45 52.18 19.96
CA MET A 3 49.03 52.51 20.06
C MET A 3 48.20 51.23 20.14
N HIS A 4 48.08 50.63 21.33
CA HIS A 4 47.16 49.51 21.55
C HIS A 4 45.74 50.02 21.83
N LEU A 5 44.76 49.54 21.04
CA LEU A 5 43.34 49.84 21.26
C LEU A 5 42.91 49.37 22.67
N VAL A 6 42.29 50.27 23.43
CA VAL A 6 41.76 50.00 24.77
C VAL A 6 40.66 48.94 24.68
N ARG A 7 40.92 47.74 25.22
CA ARG A 7 39.91 46.69 25.37
C ARG A 7 38.90 47.10 26.44
N GLY A 8 37.60 47.13 26.11
CA GLY A 8 36.53 47.32 27.09
C GLY A 8 35.69 48.60 26.97
N MET A 9 35.82 49.38 25.90
CA MET A 9 34.99 50.59 25.65
C MET A 9 33.52 50.30 25.29
N THR A 10 33.10 49.03 25.29
CA THR A 10 31.70 48.63 25.06
C THR A 10 31.17 47.94 26.31
N SER A 11 29.91 48.19 26.68
CA SER A 11 29.22 47.50 27.79
C SER A 11 28.87 46.02 27.46
N LEU A 12 29.30 45.52 26.30
CA LEU A 12 29.02 44.18 25.83
C LEU A 12 29.92 43.17 26.56
N ASN A 13 29.29 42.23 27.26
CA ASN A 13 30.01 41.11 27.88
C ASN A 13 30.47 40.12 26.79
N THR A 14 31.72 40.28 26.33
CA THR A 14 32.35 39.41 25.32
C THR A 14 32.93 38.12 25.92
N LYS A 15 32.80 37.89 27.22
CA LYS A 15 33.33 36.69 27.87
C LYS A 15 32.54 35.47 27.41
N LYS A 16 33.26 34.45 26.91
CA LYS A 16 32.68 33.14 26.61
C LYS A 16 31.91 32.63 27.83
N ARG A 17 30.59 32.48 27.68
CA ARG A 17 29.72 31.98 28.74
C ARG A 17 30.27 30.62 29.19
N LYS A 18 30.46 30.43 30.50
CA LYS A 18 30.87 29.12 31.03
C LYS A 18 29.85 28.08 30.54
N SER A 19 30.34 26.93 30.09
CA SER A 19 29.48 25.84 29.65
C SER A 19 28.44 25.51 30.74
N LYS A 20 27.24 25.13 30.29
CA LYS A 20 26.02 25.04 31.10
C LYS A 20 26.31 24.44 32.49
N SER A 21 25.79 25.09 33.52
CA SER A 21 25.89 24.64 34.90
C SER A 21 25.39 23.20 35.06
N LYS A 22 25.94 22.49 36.07
CA LYS A 22 25.43 21.18 36.49
C LYS A 22 23.92 21.28 36.68
N LEU A 23 23.21 20.24 36.24
CA LEU A 23 21.76 20.20 36.27
C LEU A 23 21.25 20.28 37.71
N THR A 24 20.16 21.02 37.94
CA THR A 24 19.53 21.10 39.27
C THR A 24 18.84 19.78 39.63
N LEU A 25 18.75 19.45 40.92
CA LEU A 25 18.10 18.22 41.41
C LEU A 25 16.68 18.03 40.85
N GLY A 26 15.87 19.09 40.84
CA GLY A 26 14.50 19.02 40.29
C GLY A 26 14.47 18.69 38.79
N LYS A 27 15.46 19.15 38.02
CA LYS A 27 15.56 18.78 36.60
C LYS A 27 16.00 17.33 36.43
N ILE A 28 16.89 16.82 37.29
CA ILE A 28 17.31 15.40 37.28
C ILE A 28 16.10 14.50 37.53
N ALA A 29 15.31 14.77 38.58
CA ALA A 29 14.11 14.01 38.90
C ALA A 29 13.08 14.01 37.74
N ARG A 30 12.91 15.17 37.08
CA ARG A 30 12.06 15.27 35.88
C ARG A 30 12.57 14.38 34.75
N TYR A 31 13.87 14.39 34.46
CA TYR A 31 14.44 13.54 33.42
C TYR A 31 14.36 12.05 33.76
N GLU A 32 14.46 11.67 35.03
CA GLU A 32 14.26 10.28 35.46
C GLU A 32 12.84 9.78 35.17
N GLU A 33 11.82 10.60 35.48
CA GLU A 33 10.44 10.25 35.18
C GLU A 33 10.20 10.11 33.67
N GLN A 34 10.73 11.05 32.88
CA GLN A 34 10.61 11.04 31.42
C GLN A 34 11.36 9.85 30.80
N MET A 35 12.56 9.54 31.28
CA MET A 35 13.34 8.37 30.85
C MET A 35 12.58 7.07 31.13
N ARG A 36 11.92 6.94 32.29
CA ARG A 36 11.11 5.75 32.61
C ARG A 36 9.94 5.58 31.63
N LYS A 37 9.25 6.66 31.26
CA LYS A 37 8.18 6.65 30.25
C LYS A 37 8.71 6.26 28.87
N HIS A 38 9.82 6.88 28.43
CA HIS A 38 10.51 6.56 27.18
C HIS A 38 10.91 5.09 27.11
N ASN A 39 11.58 4.57 28.13
CA ASN A 39 12.02 3.18 28.17
C ASN A 39 10.86 2.18 28.18
N LYS A 40 9.73 2.54 28.82
CA LYS A 40 8.51 1.73 28.78
C LYS A 40 7.94 1.65 27.36
N GLU A 41 7.92 2.78 26.65
CA GLU A 41 7.44 2.85 25.27
C GLU A 41 8.35 2.09 24.31
N MET A 42 9.67 2.27 24.39
CA MET A 42 10.63 1.56 23.54
C MET A 42 10.54 0.03 23.71
N LYS A 43 10.32 -0.44 24.94
CA LYS A 43 10.05 -1.87 25.21
C LYS A 43 8.73 -2.33 24.60
N ARG A 44 7.66 -1.52 24.70
CA ARG A 44 6.35 -1.81 24.09
C ARG A 44 6.44 -1.91 22.56
N LEU A 45 7.24 -1.04 21.93
CA LEU A 45 7.45 -1.02 20.48
C LEU A 45 8.41 -2.11 19.99
N GLY A 46 9.02 -2.90 20.89
CA GLY A 46 10.00 -3.92 20.50
C GLY A 46 11.35 -3.34 20.07
N CYS A 47 11.70 -2.12 20.52
CA CYS A 47 12.96 -1.45 20.21
C CYS A 47 13.90 -1.41 21.43
N PRO A 48 14.45 -2.54 21.89
CA PRO A 48 15.32 -2.57 23.07
C PRO A 48 16.64 -1.81 22.89
N ASN A 49 17.08 -1.64 21.64
CA ASN A 49 18.25 -0.85 21.26
C ASN A 49 18.14 0.65 21.59
N LEU A 50 16.92 1.16 21.74
CA LEU A 50 16.62 2.57 22.04
C LEU A 50 16.35 2.84 23.52
N VAL A 51 16.50 1.82 24.38
CA VAL A 51 16.43 1.97 25.84
C VAL A 51 17.69 2.70 26.32
N MET A 52 17.48 3.77 27.10
CA MET A 52 18.54 4.70 27.52
C MET A 52 18.72 4.72 29.03
N ASN A 53 19.95 4.98 29.47
CA ASN A 53 20.25 5.39 30.85
C ASN A 53 19.96 6.89 31.06
N ILE A 54 19.91 7.37 32.31
CA ILE A 54 19.57 8.76 32.63
C ILE A 54 20.51 9.77 31.94
N LYS A 55 21.81 9.48 31.91
CA LYS A 55 22.80 10.32 31.24
C LYS A 55 22.59 10.36 29.73
N GLU A 56 22.35 9.20 29.13
CA GLU A 56 22.08 9.08 27.68
C GLU A 56 20.80 9.82 27.30
N TYR A 57 19.76 9.74 28.15
CA TYR A 57 18.51 10.43 27.95
C TYR A 57 18.66 11.95 28.05
N ILE A 58 19.45 12.44 29.01
CA ILE A 58 19.78 13.86 29.13
C ILE A 58 20.52 14.36 27.87
N ASP A 59 21.52 13.60 27.40
CA ASP A 59 22.26 13.93 26.18
C ASP A 59 21.35 13.90 24.94
N TYR A 60 20.38 12.97 24.89
CA TYR A 60 19.38 12.86 23.83
C TYR A 60 18.48 14.10 23.79
N CYS A 61 17.92 14.50 24.93
CA CYS A 61 17.12 15.73 25.04
C CYS A 61 17.91 17.00 24.68
N HIS A 62 19.23 16.98 24.84
CA HIS A 62 20.11 18.09 24.49
C HIS A 62 20.72 18.00 23.09
N GLY A 63 20.42 16.95 22.31
CA GLY A 63 20.96 16.75 20.96
C GLY A 63 22.43 16.33 20.90
N ASN A 64 23.01 15.95 22.04
CA ASN A 64 24.41 15.52 22.14
C ASN A 64 24.57 14.00 22.18
N TYR A 65 23.48 13.24 22.08
CA TYR A 65 23.51 11.78 22.16
C TYR A 65 24.27 11.17 20.98
N LYS A 66 25.14 10.22 21.29
CA LYS A 66 25.87 9.41 20.30
C LYS A 66 25.25 8.02 20.25
N PRO A 67 24.93 7.48 19.05
CA PRO A 67 24.41 6.13 18.91
C PRO A 67 25.35 5.09 19.53
N LYS A 68 24.77 4.06 20.16
CA LYS A 68 25.52 2.94 20.76
C LYS A 68 26.21 2.09 19.70
N SER A 69 25.58 1.95 18.53
CA SER A 69 26.16 1.26 17.38
C SER A 69 27.19 2.15 16.70
N LYS A 70 28.40 1.62 16.48
CA LYS A 70 29.39 2.26 15.62
C LYS A 70 28.83 2.27 14.18
N PRO A 71 28.97 3.37 13.43
CA PRO A 71 28.65 3.34 12.01
C PRO A 71 29.59 2.35 11.35
N VAL A 72 29.05 1.22 10.89
CA VAL A 72 29.80 0.27 10.08
C VAL A 72 29.78 0.83 8.67
N ALA A 73 30.97 1.12 8.13
CA ALA A 73 31.10 1.41 6.71
C ALA A 73 30.52 0.21 5.95
N VAL A 74 29.45 0.44 5.17
CA VAL A 74 28.85 -0.61 4.37
C VAL A 74 29.94 -1.07 3.40
N LYS A 75 30.48 -2.28 3.61
CA LYS A 75 31.55 -2.86 2.77
C LYS A 75 31.04 -3.30 1.39
N THR A 76 29.82 -2.92 1.02
CA THR A 76 29.34 -3.14 -0.33
C THR A 76 30.02 -2.12 -1.23
N PRO A 77 30.67 -2.55 -2.33
CA PRO A 77 31.07 -1.64 -3.39
C PRO A 77 29.86 -0.79 -3.78
N TRP A 78 30.08 0.46 -4.18
CA TRP A 78 29.01 1.28 -4.74
C TRP A 78 28.56 0.60 -6.04
N HIS A 79 27.52 -0.22 -5.95
CA HIS A 79 26.86 -0.82 -7.09
C HIS A 79 25.49 -0.17 -7.21
N GLU A 80 25.16 0.29 -8.42
CA GLU A 80 23.79 0.64 -8.75
C GLU A 80 22.93 -0.57 -8.42
N SER A 81 21.99 -0.43 -7.48
CA SER A 81 21.03 -1.50 -7.23
C SER A 81 20.33 -1.75 -8.56
N GLY A 82 20.57 -2.91 -9.17
CA GLY A 82 19.94 -3.27 -10.43
C GLY A 82 18.43 -3.10 -10.31
N VAL A 83 17.76 -2.82 -11.44
CA VAL A 83 16.30 -2.63 -11.49
C VAL A 83 15.63 -3.77 -10.71
N TYR A 84 14.80 -3.41 -9.73
CA TYR A 84 14.07 -4.38 -8.93
C TYR A 84 13.28 -5.31 -9.85
N ARG A 85 13.67 -6.59 -9.88
CA ARG A 85 12.91 -7.65 -10.55
C ARG A 85 12.19 -8.43 -9.46
N LYS A 86 10.87 -8.51 -9.58
CA LYS A 86 10.08 -9.41 -8.74
C LYS A 86 10.59 -10.83 -8.97
N GLU A 87 10.87 -11.56 -7.90
CA GLU A 87 11.17 -12.99 -8.02
C GLU A 87 9.93 -13.71 -8.52
N GLU A 88 10.00 -14.23 -9.74
CA GLU A 88 8.95 -15.07 -10.32
C GLU A 88 9.19 -16.51 -9.86
N GLN A 89 8.22 -17.07 -9.13
CA GLN A 89 8.25 -18.48 -8.75
C GLN A 89 8.03 -19.35 -9.99
N HIS A 90 9.02 -20.18 -10.32
CA HIS A 90 8.88 -21.18 -11.38
C HIS A 90 7.91 -22.28 -10.93
N VAL A 91 6.68 -22.27 -11.44
CA VAL A 91 5.65 -23.27 -11.16
C VAL A 91 5.54 -24.21 -12.38
N PRO A 92 5.96 -25.49 -12.27
CA PRO A 92 6.01 -26.42 -13.41
C PRO A 92 4.64 -26.69 -14.07
N SER A 93 3.55 -26.54 -13.32
CA SER A 93 2.18 -26.70 -13.82
C SER A 93 1.57 -25.41 -14.41
N LEU A 94 2.28 -24.29 -14.31
CA LEU A 94 1.79 -23.00 -14.76
C LEU A 94 2.15 -22.82 -16.24
N ASN A 95 1.22 -23.16 -17.12
CA ASN A 95 1.33 -22.97 -18.58
C ASN A 95 1.23 -21.49 -19.00
N SER A 96 1.77 -20.54 -18.22
CA SER A 96 1.65 -19.10 -18.51
C SER A 96 2.66 -18.60 -19.56
N GLY A 97 3.70 -19.37 -19.87
CA GLY A 97 4.76 -18.96 -20.80
C GLY A 97 4.52 -19.31 -22.27
N SER A 98 3.64 -20.27 -22.57
CA SER A 98 3.55 -20.87 -23.91
C SER A 98 2.14 -21.18 -24.39
N SER A 99 1.10 -20.95 -23.58
CA SER A 99 -0.29 -21.05 -24.03
C SER A 99 -0.88 -19.66 -24.22
N PHE A 100 -0.48 -18.98 -25.29
CA PHE A 100 -1.33 -17.95 -25.87
C PHE A 100 -2.49 -18.65 -26.55
N ALA A 101 -3.47 -19.09 -25.76
CA ALA A 101 -4.80 -19.39 -26.29
C ALA A 101 -5.49 -18.04 -26.44
N PRO A 102 -5.62 -17.47 -27.66
CA PRO A 102 -6.40 -16.27 -27.81
C PRO A 102 -7.80 -16.58 -27.27
N CYS A 103 -8.23 -15.84 -26.26
CA CYS A 103 -9.59 -15.93 -25.72
C CYS A 103 -10.53 -15.30 -26.76
N THR A 104 -10.65 -15.94 -27.92
CA THR A 104 -11.55 -15.53 -28.98
C THR A 104 -12.97 -15.66 -28.45
N LYS A 105 -13.83 -14.73 -28.87
CA LYS A 105 -15.24 -14.73 -28.49
C LYS A 105 -15.83 -16.10 -28.84
N LYS A 106 -16.39 -16.80 -27.85
CA LYS A 106 -17.15 -18.03 -28.08
C LYS A 106 -18.23 -17.76 -29.14
N GLU A 107 -18.28 -18.59 -30.17
CA GLU A 107 -19.28 -18.47 -31.23
C GLU A 107 -20.70 -18.56 -30.65
N ALA A 108 -21.63 -17.81 -31.26
CA ALA A 108 -23.02 -17.83 -30.82
C ALA A 108 -23.62 -19.23 -31.02
N LEU A 109 -24.23 -19.79 -29.98
CA LEU A 109 -24.90 -21.09 -30.06
C LEU A 109 -26.05 -20.99 -31.06
N GLN A 110 -25.99 -21.77 -32.14
CA GLN A 110 -27.04 -21.82 -33.16
C GLN A 110 -27.89 -23.09 -32.99
N TYR A 111 -29.20 -22.95 -33.19
CA TYR A 111 -30.12 -24.10 -33.17
C TYR A 111 -29.92 -24.96 -34.43
N THR A 112 -29.60 -26.25 -34.24
CA THR A 112 -29.30 -27.20 -35.33
C THR A 112 -30.46 -28.14 -35.67
N GLY A 113 -31.66 -27.91 -35.12
CA GLY A 113 -32.83 -28.77 -35.37
C GLY A 113 -33.42 -28.59 -36.78
N LYS A 114 -34.22 -29.59 -37.21
CA LYS A 114 -34.80 -29.64 -38.56
C LYS A 114 -35.77 -28.49 -38.87
N ARG A 115 -36.47 -27.97 -37.85
CA ARG A 115 -37.41 -26.84 -37.99
C ARG A 115 -36.67 -25.54 -37.75
N ARG A 116 -36.89 -24.52 -38.59
CA ARG A 116 -36.22 -23.22 -38.39
C ARG A 116 -36.85 -22.46 -37.22
N LEU A 117 -36.10 -22.28 -36.15
CA LEU A 117 -36.49 -21.42 -35.03
C LEU A 117 -36.37 -19.95 -35.46
N VAL A 118 -37.49 -19.22 -35.45
CA VAL A 118 -37.53 -17.80 -35.84
C VAL A 118 -37.36 -16.89 -34.63
N GLY A 119 -37.92 -17.29 -33.48
CA GLY A 119 -37.83 -16.52 -32.25
C GLY A 119 -38.41 -17.26 -31.05
N ILE A 120 -38.43 -16.56 -29.90
CA ILE A 120 -39.02 -17.05 -28.66
C ILE A 120 -40.06 -16.03 -28.22
N ALA A 121 -41.32 -16.47 -28.07
CA ALA A 121 -42.37 -15.66 -27.49
C ALA A 121 -42.52 -15.94 -25.99
N THR A 122 -43.10 -14.98 -25.29
CA THR A 122 -43.49 -15.13 -23.88
C THR A 122 -45.00 -15.11 -23.77
N MET A 123 -45.59 -16.18 -23.23
CA MET A 123 -47.02 -16.20 -22.90
C MET A 123 -47.28 -15.49 -21.57
N HIS A 124 -46.50 -15.82 -20.54
CA HIS A 124 -46.41 -15.09 -19.27
C HIS A 124 -44.94 -14.95 -18.86
N LYS A 125 -44.64 -14.15 -17.82
CA LYS A 125 -43.27 -13.78 -17.40
C LYS A 125 -42.32 -14.98 -17.18
N SER A 126 -42.87 -16.17 -16.95
CA SER A 126 -42.13 -17.40 -16.66
C SER A 126 -42.32 -18.53 -17.71
N ASN A 127 -43.02 -18.29 -18.83
CA ASN A 127 -43.17 -19.30 -19.89
C ASN A 127 -42.67 -18.76 -21.24
N MET A 128 -41.55 -19.32 -21.67
CA MET A 128 -40.90 -19.05 -22.95
C MET A 128 -41.29 -20.15 -23.94
N VAL A 129 -41.98 -19.76 -25.01
CA VAL A 129 -42.48 -20.66 -26.04
C VAL A 129 -41.71 -20.42 -27.35
N PRO A 130 -41.06 -21.45 -27.94
CA PRO A 130 -40.36 -21.30 -29.21
C PRO A 130 -41.34 -21.13 -30.37
N ILE A 131 -41.04 -20.19 -31.28
CA ILE A 131 -41.79 -19.97 -32.52
C ILE A 131 -40.98 -20.53 -33.68
N PHE A 132 -41.56 -21.50 -34.38
CA PHE A 132 -40.96 -22.13 -35.54
C PHE A 132 -41.55 -21.54 -36.82
N ALA A 133 -40.74 -21.51 -37.88
CA ALA A 133 -41.27 -21.35 -39.23
C ALA A 133 -41.87 -22.69 -39.68
N ASP A 134 -43.09 -22.63 -40.20
CA ASP A 134 -43.73 -23.75 -40.87
C ASP A 134 -43.56 -23.57 -42.40
N ASP A 135 -43.86 -24.62 -43.18
CA ASP A 135 -43.60 -24.63 -44.62
C ASP A 135 -44.31 -23.47 -45.35
N ASP A 136 -45.49 -23.08 -44.87
CA ASP A 136 -46.31 -22.00 -45.42
C ASP A 136 -46.01 -20.61 -44.80
N ASP A 137 -45.21 -20.52 -43.74
CA ASP A 137 -44.90 -19.27 -43.04
C ASP A 137 -43.43 -19.17 -42.63
N LYS A 138 -42.65 -18.52 -43.49
CA LYS A 138 -41.22 -18.27 -43.28
C LYS A 138 -40.93 -17.19 -42.24
N THR A 139 -41.89 -16.42 -41.77
CA THR A 139 -41.64 -15.41 -40.74
C THR A 139 -42.14 -15.86 -39.36
N GLY A 140 -42.78 -17.04 -39.26
CA GLY A 140 -43.36 -17.54 -38.01
C GLY A 140 -44.48 -16.64 -37.48
N SER A 141 -45.03 -15.80 -38.36
CA SER A 141 -45.98 -14.74 -38.01
C SER A 141 -47.29 -15.27 -37.47
N LYS A 142 -47.85 -16.34 -38.07
CA LYS A 142 -49.11 -16.95 -37.65
C LYS A 142 -49.04 -17.46 -36.21
N GLN A 143 -48.02 -18.27 -35.92
CA GLN A 143 -47.80 -18.82 -34.58
C GLN A 143 -47.51 -17.72 -33.55
N ALA A 144 -46.76 -16.69 -33.95
CA ALA A 144 -46.50 -15.53 -33.08
C ALA A 144 -47.78 -14.75 -32.74
N THR A 145 -48.64 -14.50 -33.74
CA THR A 145 -49.91 -13.79 -33.57
C THR A 145 -50.89 -14.58 -32.72
N GLU A 146 -50.99 -15.90 -32.91
CA GLU A 146 -51.81 -16.77 -32.06
C GLU A 146 -51.39 -16.70 -30.60
N ILE A 147 -50.09 -16.86 -30.31
CA ILE A 147 -49.53 -16.79 -28.95
C ILE A 147 -49.76 -15.40 -28.32
N ALA A 148 -49.67 -14.33 -29.11
CA ALA A 148 -49.93 -12.97 -28.62
C ALA A 148 -51.41 -12.71 -28.31
N THR A 149 -52.32 -13.37 -29.02
CA THR A 149 -53.78 -13.22 -28.85
C THR A 149 -54.30 -14.06 -27.67
N MET A 150 -53.58 -15.10 -27.26
CA MET A 150 -53.91 -15.86 -26.05
C MET A 150 -53.92 -14.92 -24.83
N ARG A 151 -55.04 -14.91 -24.10
CA ARG A 151 -55.23 -14.01 -22.95
C ARG A 151 -54.12 -14.25 -21.93
N ARG A 152 -53.32 -13.22 -21.66
CA ARG A 152 -52.45 -13.15 -20.48
C ARG A 152 -53.34 -12.86 -19.28
N GLY A 153 -53.95 -13.90 -18.73
CA GLY A 153 -54.66 -13.82 -17.45
C GLY A 153 -53.72 -13.46 -16.31
#